data_AF-A0A8H5X1H4-F1
#
_entry.id   AF-A0A8H5X1H4-F1
#
_cell.length_a   1.000
_cell.length_b   1.000
_cell.length_c   1.000
_cell.angle_alpha   90.00
_cell.angle_beta   90.00
_cell.angle_gamma   90.00
#
_symmetry.space_group_name_H-M   'P 1'
#
loop_
_entity.id
_entity.type
_entity.pdbx_description
1 polymer ?
#
loop_
_entity_poly.entity_id
_entity_poly.type
_entity_poly.pdbx_seq_one_letter_code
_entity_poly.pdbx_strand_id
1 'polypeptide(L)'
;MVVDTTARNTWKLDASKFNLVNKNWFEDFSSKILRDTAKGLGMFELRADPHKLLLYELGSFFHTHSETEKEQGMVGTLAIYLPSQHEGGDVGLSFRSQKRRLSMAENSEFDLTAMSWYSHVIHEVERRTSGYRLVLTYKLFATEEDEQSASTFFQRTKGLNCSLEGLAPETRIIS
;
A
#
# COMPACT_ATOMS: atom_id res chain seq x y z
N MET A 1 14.78 -11.92 -11.19
CA MET A 1 13.38 -12.19 -10.79
C MET A 1 13.41 -13.38 -9.85
N VAL A 2 12.83 -13.28 -8.66
CA VAL A 2 12.85 -14.35 -7.64
C VAL A 2 11.41 -14.80 -7.38
N VAL A 3 11.16 -16.11 -7.42
CA VAL A 3 9.88 -16.73 -7.06
C VAL A 3 9.96 -17.21 -5.63
N ASP A 4 9.01 -16.80 -4.79
CA ASP A 4 8.92 -17.17 -3.38
C ASP A 4 7.91 -18.30 -3.19
N THR A 5 8.28 -19.53 -3.57
CA THR A 5 7.37 -20.68 -3.59
C THR A 5 6.94 -21.17 -2.19
N THR A 6 7.62 -20.72 -1.14
CA THR A 6 7.33 -21.08 0.26
C THR A 6 6.19 -20.28 0.88
N ALA A 7 5.80 -19.16 0.25
CA ALA A 7 4.65 -18.36 0.70
C ALA A 7 3.71 -17.92 -0.41
N ARG A 8 4.14 -17.81 -1.68
CA ARG A 8 3.49 -16.88 -2.62
C ARG A 8 3.78 -17.26 -4.08
N ASN A 9 2.75 -17.49 -4.89
CA ASN A 9 2.87 -17.36 -6.36
C ASN A 9 2.97 -15.88 -6.74
N THR A 10 3.96 -15.17 -6.17
CA THR A 10 4.18 -13.74 -6.36
C THR A 10 5.60 -13.52 -6.85
N TRP A 11 5.71 -12.92 -8.02
CA TRP A 11 6.97 -12.47 -8.57
C TRP A 11 7.27 -11.09 -8.01
N LYS A 12 8.53 -10.88 -7.62
CA LYS A 12 8.99 -9.61 -7.03
C LYS A 12 10.16 -9.07 -7.85
N LEU A 13 10.12 -7.78 -8.12
CA LEU A 13 11.18 -7.02 -8.75
C LEU A 13 11.51 -5.81 -7.88
N ASP A 14 12.76 -5.72 -7.40
CA ASP A 14 13.22 -4.61 -6.57
C ASP A 14 13.28 -3.30 -7.37
N ALA A 15 13.13 -2.16 -6.69
CA ALA A 15 13.18 -0.83 -7.32
C ALA A 15 14.44 -0.58 -8.15
N SER A 16 15.58 -1.18 -7.82
CA SER A 16 16.81 -1.04 -8.61
C SER A 16 16.76 -1.73 -9.98
N LYS A 17 15.73 -2.53 -10.26
CA LYS A 17 15.59 -3.34 -11.48
C LYS A 17 14.49 -2.83 -12.42
N PHE A 18 13.81 -1.74 -12.09
CA PHE A 18 12.84 -1.11 -12.97
C PHE A 18 12.87 0.41 -12.82
N ASN A 19 12.51 1.12 -13.89
CA ASN A 19 12.32 2.56 -13.87
C ASN A 19 10.94 2.88 -14.45
N LEU A 20 10.19 3.72 -13.74
CA LEU A 20 9.00 4.35 -14.29
C LEU A 20 9.51 5.56 -15.09
N VAL A 21 9.27 5.59 -16.40
CA VAL A 21 9.85 6.62 -17.30
C VAL A 21 8.81 7.59 -17.86
N ASN A 22 7.53 7.34 -17.60
CA ASN A 22 6.45 8.21 -18.01
C ASN A 22 6.48 9.50 -17.16
N LYS A 23 6.69 10.66 -17.79
CA LYS A 23 6.72 11.94 -17.07
C LYS A 23 5.40 12.26 -16.38
N ASN A 24 4.27 11.93 -17.02
CA ASN A 24 2.93 12.14 -16.46
C ASN A 24 2.69 11.26 -15.22
N TRP A 25 3.43 10.16 -15.07
CA TRP A 25 3.40 9.37 -13.84
C TRP A 25 3.92 10.19 -12.66
N PHE A 26 5.02 10.92 -12.80
CA PHE A 26 5.61 11.67 -11.69
C PHE A 26 4.86 12.98 -11.44
N GLU A 27 4.69 13.80 -12.47
CA GLU A 27 4.16 15.17 -12.34
C GLU A 27 2.70 15.18 -11.88
N ASP A 28 1.84 14.40 -12.53
CA ASP A 28 0.39 14.52 -12.34
C ASP A 28 -0.15 13.39 -11.47
N PHE A 29 0.21 12.16 -11.80
CA PHE A 29 -0.41 10.98 -11.20
C PHE A 29 0.11 10.69 -9.80
N SER A 30 1.43 10.57 -9.63
CA SER A 30 2.04 10.26 -8.34
C SER A 30 1.90 11.42 -7.35
N SER A 31 1.93 12.66 -7.83
CA SER A 31 1.77 13.83 -6.96
C SER A 31 0.35 13.89 -6.38
N LYS A 32 -0.68 13.57 -7.18
CA LYS A 32 -2.06 13.48 -6.68
C LYS A 32 -2.23 12.32 -5.70
N ILE A 33 -1.76 11.11 -6.05
CA ILE A 33 -1.81 9.95 -5.14
C ILE A 33 -1.13 10.26 -3.82
N LEU A 34 0.06 10.84 -3.86
CA LEU A 34 0.86 11.09 -2.67
C LEU A 34 0.22 12.15 -1.76
N ARG A 35 -0.35 13.20 -2.34
CA ARG A 35 -1.14 14.19 -1.57
C ARG A 35 -2.38 13.58 -0.93
N ASP A 36 -3.13 12.76 -1.68
CA ASP A 36 -4.34 12.11 -1.15
C ASP A 36 -3.97 11.07 -0.07
N THR A 37 -2.85 10.37 -0.26
CA THR A 37 -2.23 9.45 0.72
C THR A 37 -1.83 10.19 2.00
N ALA A 38 -1.13 11.32 1.89
CA ALA A 38 -0.75 12.14 3.04
C ALA A 38 -1.99 12.59 3.82
N LYS A 39 -2.97 13.17 3.14
CA LYS A 39 -4.23 13.62 3.76
C LYS A 39 -4.94 12.50 4.50
N GLY A 40 -5.11 11.34 3.87
CA GLY A 40 -5.87 10.27 4.50
C GLY A 40 -5.08 9.46 5.53
N LEU A 41 -3.74 9.60 5.58
CA LEU A 41 -2.94 9.22 6.75
C LEU A 41 -2.92 10.32 7.82
N GLY A 42 -3.46 11.52 7.57
CA GLY A 42 -3.45 12.64 8.52
C GLY A 42 -2.11 13.37 8.61
N MET A 43 -1.34 13.37 7.53
CA MET A 43 -0.02 14.01 7.40
C MET A 43 -0.08 15.16 6.40
N PHE A 44 0.78 16.17 6.58
CA PHE A 44 0.82 17.31 5.67
C PHE A 44 1.62 16.96 4.42
N GLU A 45 2.77 16.33 4.60
CA GLU A 45 3.65 15.93 3.51
C GLU A 45 4.24 14.54 3.73
N LEU A 46 4.45 13.82 2.63
CA LEU A 46 5.07 12.51 2.63
C LEU A 46 6.11 12.44 1.53
N ARG A 47 7.23 11.78 1.82
CA ARG A 47 8.14 11.27 0.80
C ARG A 47 7.79 9.82 0.50
N ALA A 48 7.68 9.48 -0.78
CA ALA A 48 7.43 8.11 -1.23
C ALA A 48 8.62 7.60 -2.04
N ASP A 49 9.32 6.60 -1.51
CA ASP A 49 10.47 5.99 -2.17
C ASP A 49 10.03 4.67 -2.82
N PRO A 50 10.29 4.44 -4.13
CA PRO A 50 9.95 3.18 -4.79
C PRO A 50 10.58 1.98 -4.07
N HIS A 51 9.80 0.92 -3.87
CA HIS A 51 10.26 -0.27 -3.14
C HIS A 51 10.31 -1.51 -4.04
N LYS A 52 9.14 -2.01 -4.46
CA LYS A 52 9.02 -3.24 -5.24
C LYS A 52 7.88 -3.16 -6.25
N LEU A 53 8.06 -3.82 -7.38
CA LEU A 53 6.99 -4.20 -8.31
C LEU A 53 6.64 -5.68 -8.04
N LEU A 54 5.36 -5.94 -7.80
CA LEU A 54 4.84 -7.24 -7.41
C LEU A 54 3.83 -7.71 -8.47
N LEU A 55 4.03 -8.90 -9.02
CA LEU A 55 3.05 -9.57 -9.87
C LEU A 55 2.48 -10.77 -9.12
N TYR A 56 1.20 -10.69 -8.83
CA TYR A 56 0.47 -11.76 -8.18
C TYR A 56 -0.24 -12.63 -9.23
N GLU A 57 -0.10 -13.95 -9.16
CA GLU A 57 -0.74 -14.93 -10.06
C GLU A 57 -1.83 -15.78 -9.40
N LEU A 58 -2.71 -16.42 -10.16
CA LEU A 58 -3.78 -17.27 -9.64
C LEU A 58 -3.37 -18.11 -8.41
N GLY A 59 -4.21 -18.10 -7.38
CA GLY A 59 -3.95 -18.82 -6.14
C GLY A 59 -2.97 -18.12 -5.19
N SER A 60 -2.39 -16.96 -5.57
CA SER A 60 -1.68 -16.10 -4.62
C SER A 60 -2.60 -15.72 -3.46
N PHE A 61 -2.07 -15.82 -2.26
CA PHE A 61 -2.61 -15.23 -1.05
C PHE A 61 -1.46 -14.64 -0.26
N PHE A 62 -1.74 -13.67 0.61
CA PHE A 62 -0.73 -13.10 1.48
C PHE A 62 -1.09 -13.37 2.93
N HIS A 63 -0.35 -14.28 3.56
CA HIS A 63 -0.40 -14.41 5.02
C HIS A 63 0.29 -13.21 5.68
N THR A 64 -0.36 -12.74 6.75
CA THR A 64 0.02 -11.67 7.67
C THR A 64 1.50 -11.34 7.64
N HIS A 65 1.85 -10.19 7.07
CA HIS A 65 3.20 -9.65 7.16
C HIS A 65 3.13 -8.29 7.88
N SER A 66 3.76 -8.23 9.05
CA SER A 66 4.25 -6.97 9.58
C SER A 66 5.58 -6.74 8.88
N GLU A 67 5.65 -5.77 7.96
CA GLU A 67 6.91 -5.44 7.27
C GLU A 67 7.98 -5.18 8.34
N THR A 68 8.95 -6.09 8.40
CA THR A 68 9.89 -6.21 9.53
C THR A 68 11.15 -5.38 9.30
N GLU A 69 11.29 -4.73 8.15
CA GLU A 69 12.36 -3.80 7.85
C GLU A 69 11.87 -2.37 8.03
N LYS A 70 11.87 -1.92 9.29
CA LYS A 70 11.73 -0.49 9.60
C LYS A 70 13.05 0.20 9.31
N GLU A 71 13.18 0.71 8.10
CA GLU A 71 14.12 1.80 7.86
C GLU A 71 13.78 2.96 8.79
N GLN A 72 14.81 3.59 9.38
CA GLN A 72 14.61 4.69 10.30
C GLN A 72 13.85 5.83 9.59
N GLY A 73 12.75 6.30 10.20
CA GLY A 73 11.89 7.33 9.63
C GLY A 73 10.73 6.81 8.75
N MET A 74 10.68 5.52 8.42
CA MET A 74 9.56 4.96 7.65
C MET A 74 8.27 4.92 8.49
N VAL A 75 7.21 5.54 7.98
CA VAL A 75 5.91 5.60 8.66
C VAL A 75 4.93 4.55 8.15
N GLY A 76 5.03 4.15 6.87
CA GLY A 76 4.09 3.20 6.27
C GLY A 76 4.42 2.83 4.84
N THR A 77 3.44 2.22 4.19
CA THR A 77 3.56 1.69 2.83
C THR A 77 2.41 2.19 1.99
N LEU A 78 2.70 2.57 0.74
CA LEU A 78 1.72 2.86 -0.31
C LEU A 78 1.80 1.77 -1.37
N ALA A 79 0.67 1.13 -1.66
CA ALA A 79 0.50 0.16 -2.73
C ALA A 79 -0.44 0.74 -3.80
N ILE A 80 0.05 0.79 -5.04
CA ILE A 80 -0.71 1.20 -6.23
C ILE A 80 -0.94 -0.04 -7.07
N TYR A 81 -2.21 -0.45 -7.16
CA TYR A 81 -2.68 -1.55 -7.98
C TYR A 81 -2.93 -1.02 -9.39
N LEU A 82 -2.19 -1.56 -10.35
CA LEU A 82 -2.29 -1.18 -11.76
C LEU A 82 -3.50 -1.88 -12.42
N PRO A 83 -4.09 -1.29 -13.48
CA PRO A 83 -5.24 -1.86 -14.16
C PRO A 83 -4.91 -3.27 -14.65
N SER A 84 -5.73 -4.22 -14.21
CA SER A 84 -5.63 -5.62 -14.57
C SER A 84 -6.94 -6.33 -14.26
N GLN A 85 -7.47 -7.07 -15.23
CA GLN A 85 -8.68 -7.85 -15.03
C GLN A 85 -8.40 -9.03 -14.09
N HIS A 86 -9.10 -9.08 -12.95
CA HIS A 86 -8.99 -10.17 -11.99
C HIS A 86 -10.23 -10.33 -11.10
N GLU A 87 -10.38 -11.49 -10.47
CA GLU A 87 -11.44 -11.75 -9.47
C GLU A 87 -10.87 -12.18 -8.11
N GLY A 88 -11.54 -11.76 -7.03
CA GLY A 88 -11.08 -11.98 -5.67
C GLY A 88 -9.79 -11.21 -5.36
N GLY A 89 -9.07 -11.65 -4.33
CA GLY A 89 -7.84 -10.94 -3.90
C GLY A 89 -8.12 -9.69 -3.07
N ASP A 90 -9.27 -9.62 -2.40
CA ASP A 90 -9.61 -8.56 -1.47
C ASP A 90 -8.54 -8.37 -0.40
N VAL A 91 -8.36 -7.13 0.02
CA VAL A 91 -7.34 -6.77 1.00
C VAL A 91 -8.00 -6.56 2.35
N GLY A 92 -7.60 -7.38 3.32
CA GLY A 92 -7.94 -7.22 4.72
C GLY A 92 -6.89 -6.38 5.42
N LEU A 93 -7.32 -5.35 6.15
CA LEU A 93 -6.47 -4.54 7.02
C LEU A 93 -6.93 -4.72 8.46
N SER A 94 -5.97 -5.03 9.33
CA SER A 94 -6.21 -5.26 10.75
C SER A 94 -5.28 -4.39 11.59
N PHE A 95 -5.87 -3.62 12.50
CA PHE A 95 -5.14 -2.90 13.53
C PHE A 95 -5.85 -3.06 14.86
N ARG A 96 -5.16 -3.68 15.84
CA ARG A 96 -5.73 -4.05 17.14
C ARG A 96 -7.00 -4.91 16.95
N SER A 97 -8.12 -4.53 17.56
CA SER A 97 -9.40 -5.23 17.45
C SER A 97 -10.19 -4.87 16.20
N GLN A 98 -9.72 -3.91 15.40
CA GLN A 98 -10.44 -3.43 14.24
C GLN A 98 -9.97 -4.14 12.98
N LYS A 99 -10.94 -4.45 12.12
CA LYS A 99 -10.72 -5.02 10.79
C LYS A 99 -11.49 -4.23 9.74
N ARG A 100 -10.90 -4.12 8.56
CA ARG A 100 -11.53 -3.61 7.33
C ARG A 100 -11.18 -4.56 6.20
N ARG A 101 -12.08 -4.68 5.24
CA ARG A 101 -11.90 -5.45 4.02
C ARG A 101 -12.25 -4.53 2.85
N LEU A 102 -11.41 -4.54 1.84
CA LEU A 102 -11.52 -3.68 0.66
C LEU A 102 -11.61 -4.58 -0.58
N SER A 103 -12.67 -4.36 -1.37
CA SER A 103 -12.91 -5.09 -2.61
C SER A 103 -11.97 -4.57 -3.68
N MET A 104 -11.14 -5.45 -4.24
CA MET A 104 -10.11 -5.05 -5.20
C MET A 104 -10.47 -5.33 -6.66
N ALA A 105 -11.48 -6.17 -6.90
CA ALA A 105 -11.82 -6.64 -8.24
C ALA A 105 -12.74 -5.68 -9.00
N GLU A 106 -13.55 -4.89 -8.29
CA GLU A 106 -14.48 -3.94 -8.91
C GLU A 106 -13.71 -2.89 -9.73
N ASN A 107 -14.05 -2.75 -11.01
CA ASN A 107 -13.39 -1.89 -12.01
C ASN A 107 -11.88 -2.12 -12.20
N SER A 108 -11.31 -3.20 -11.64
CA SER A 108 -9.87 -3.48 -11.68
C SER A 108 -9.28 -3.53 -13.07
N GLU A 109 -10.07 -3.86 -14.10
CA GLU A 109 -9.66 -3.89 -15.50
C GLU A 109 -9.22 -2.52 -16.04
N PHE A 110 -9.76 -1.43 -15.48
CA PHE A 110 -9.58 -0.07 -15.99
C PHE A 110 -8.99 0.89 -14.95
N ASP A 111 -9.39 0.73 -13.69
CA ASP A 111 -9.07 1.70 -12.64
C ASP A 111 -7.72 1.41 -11.96
N LEU A 112 -7.08 2.49 -11.52
CA LEU A 112 -5.96 2.45 -10.60
C LEU A 112 -6.47 2.56 -9.17
N THR A 113 -6.06 1.64 -8.31
CA THR A 113 -6.41 1.69 -6.89
C THR A 113 -5.16 1.99 -6.07
N ALA A 114 -5.20 3.04 -5.26
CA ALA A 114 -4.14 3.35 -4.30
C ALA A 114 -4.60 3.02 -2.88
N MET A 115 -3.75 2.31 -2.15
CA MET A 115 -3.96 1.97 -0.75
C MET A 115 -2.71 2.29 0.06
N SER A 116 -2.90 2.89 1.22
CA SER A 116 -1.79 3.17 2.14
C SER A 116 -2.13 2.73 3.55
N TRP A 117 -1.12 2.27 4.28
CA TRP A 117 -1.28 1.90 5.69
C TRP A 117 0.02 2.16 6.46
N TYR A 118 -0.13 2.38 7.76
CA TYR A 118 1.01 2.53 8.67
C TYR A 118 1.77 1.20 8.86
N SER A 119 3.07 1.29 9.15
CA SER A 119 3.97 0.12 9.28
C SER A 119 3.57 -0.91 10.36
N HIS A 120 2.65 -0.56 11.26
CA HIS A 120 2.15 -1.43 12.32
C HIS A 120 0.79 -2.07 11.99
N VAL A 121 0.20 -1.75 10.83
CA VAL A 121 -1.04 -2.35 10.35
C VAL A 121 -0.71 -3.71 9.74
N ILE A 122 -1.46 -4.72 10.17
CA ILE A 122 -1.40 -6.05 9.57
C ILE A 122 -2.25 -6.02 8.31
N HIS A 123 -1.66 -6.41 7.17
CA HIS A 123 -2.40 -6.61 5.94
C HIS A 123 -2.42 -8.10 5.57
N GLU A 124 -3.56 -8.54 5.09
CA GLU A 124 -3.79 -9.86 4.51
C GLU A 124 -4.43 -9.68 3.14
N VAL A 125 -4.10 -10.58 2.22
CA VAL A 125 -4.72 -10.59 0.89
C VAL A 125 -5.41 -11.94 0.75
N GLU A 126 -6.74 -11.90 0.56
CA GLU A 126 -7.54 -13.08 0.28
C GLU A 126 -7.06 -13.78 -1.00
N ARG A 127 -7.43 -15.05 -1.16
CA ARG A 127 -7.03 -15.80 -2.35
C ARG A 127 -7.65 -15.16 -3.60
N ARG A 128 -6.83 -14.95 -4.63
CA ARG A 128 -7.32 -14.58 -5.97
C ARG A 128 -7.82 -15.81 -6.72
N THR A 129 -8.99 -15.70 -7.36
CA THR A 129 -9.67 -16.80 -8.07
C THR A 129 -9.48 -16.77 -9.58
N SER A 130 -9.09 -15.64 -10.16
CA SER A 130 -8.75 -15.52 -11.60
C SER A 130 -7.84 -14.31 -11.87
N GLY A 131 -7.10 -14.34 -12.99
CA GLY A 131 -6.30 -13.21 -13.45
C GLY A 131 -4.98 -12.97 -12.71
N TYR A 132 -4.32 -11.88 -13.11
CA TYR A 132 -3.06 -11.41 -12.54
C TYR A 132 -3.26 -10.01 -11.98
N ARG A 133 -2.45 -9.65 -10.98
CA ARG A 133 -2.49 -8.30 -10.41
C ARG A 133 -1.09 -7.75 -10.27
N LEU A 134 -0.85 -6.61 -10.91
CA LEU A 134 0.44 -5.91 -10.87
C LEU A 134 0.36 -4.75 -9.88
N VAL A 135 1.31 -4.66 -8.95
CA VAL A 135 1.30 -3.70 -7.84
C VAL A 135 2.64 -3.02 -7.70
N LEU A 136 2.63 -1.69 -7.72
CA LEU A 136 3.78 -0.86 -7.35
C LEU A 136 3.70 -0.55 -5.86
N THR A 137 4.79 -0.77 -5.13
CA THR A 137 4.87 -0.46 -3.71
C THR A 137 5.92 0.62 -3.44
N TYR A 138 5.61 1.50 -2.50
CA TYR A 138 6.45 2.60 -2.05
C TYR A 138 6.56 2.58 -0.53
N LYS A 139 7.76 2.87 -0.03
CA LYS A 139 7.99 3.18 1.38
C LYS A 139 7.65 4.65 1.63
N LEU A 140 6.87 4.92 2.66
CA LEU A 140 6.46 6.27 3.04
C LEU A 140 7.29 6.76 4.21
N PHE A 141 7.80 7.99 4.10
CA PHE A 141 8.54 8.69 5.14
C PHE A 141 7.86 10.02 5.46
N ALA A 142 7.83 10.38 6.74
CA ALA A 142 7.43 11.72 7.16
C ALA A 142 8.52 12.73 6.79
N THR A 143 8.14 13.98 6.53
CA THR A 143 9.10 15.10 6.50
C THR A 143 9.41 15.56 7.93
N GLU A 144 10.49 16.32 8.14
CA GLU A 144 11.00 16.68 9.47
C GLU A 144 9.96 17.39 10.37
N GLU A 145 9.06 18.20 9.80
CA GLU A 145 7.96 18.85 10.52
C GLU A 145 6.88 17.86 10.98
N ASP A 146 6.68 16.78 10.22
CA ASP A 146 5.70 15.74 10.48
C ASP A 146 6.28 14.55 11.28
N GLU A 147 7.60 14.41 11.45
CA GLU A 147 8.19 13.37 12.31
C GLU A 147 7.76 13.54 13.78
N GLN A 148 7.65 14.77 14.26
CA GLN A 148 7.14 15.09 15.60
C GLN A 148 5.63 14.81 15.70
N SER A 149 4.86 15.10 14.65
CA SER A 149 3.42 14.81 14.57
C SER A 149 3.14 13.31 14.46
N ALA A 150 3.90 12.58 13.66
CA ALA A 150 3.82 11.14 13.48
C ALA A 150 4.23 10.42 14.77
N SER A 151 5.37 10.79 15.38
CA SER A 151 5.77 10.23 16.68
C SER A 151 4.75 10.53 17.78
N THR A 152 4.17 11.74 17.80
CA THR A 152 3.07 12.11 18.72
C THR A 152 1.78 11.35 18.42
N PHE A 153 1.43 11.13 17.15
CA PHE A 153 0.31 10.30 16.73
C PHE A 153 0.53 8.84 17.11
N PHE A 154 1.74 8.29 16.91
CA PHE A 154 2.12 6.95 17.35
C PHE A 154 2.07 6.80 18.88
N GLN A 155 2.46 7.84 19.65
CA GLN A 155 2.31 7.84 21.10
C GLN A 155 0.85 7.97 21.54
N ARG A 156 0.04 8.82 20.88
CA ARG A 156 -1.39 8.98 21.16
C ARG A 156 -2.22 7.76 20.77
N THR A 157 -1.93 7.13 19.63
CA THR A 157 -2.56 5.89 19.16
C THR A 157 -2.11 4.68 19.97
N LYS A 158 -0.90 4.68 20.55
CA LYS A 158 -0.53 3.70 21.59
C LYS A 158 -1.51 3.74 22.78
N GLY A 159 -2.01 4.92 23.15
CA GLY A 159 -2.94 5.12 24.28
C GLY A 159 -4.45 5.21 23.96
N LEU A 160 -4.84 5.40 22.69
CA LEU A 160 -6.24 5.62 22.29
C LEU A 160 -6.74 4.55 21.30
N ASN A 161 -8.02 4.19 21.40
CA ASN A 161 -8.76 3.37 20.42
C ASN A 161 -8.94 4.16 19.11
N CYS A 162 -7.90 4.26 18.29
CA CYS A 162 -7.94 4.95 16.99
C CYS A 162 -8.69 4.11 15.96
N SER A 163 -9.72 4.67 15.32
CA SER A 163 -10.57 4.01 14.32
C SER A 163 -9.84 3.80 12.98
N LEU A 164 -10.13 2.69 12.28
CA LEU A 164 -9.61 2.40 10.93
C LEU A 164 -10.06 3.41 9.87
N GLU A 165 -10.98 4.32 10.19
CA GLU A 165 -11.50 5.36 9.29
C GLU A 165 -10.43 6.38 8.84
N GLY A 166 -9.32 6.53 9.58
CA GLY A 166 -8.18 7.37 9.20
C GLY A 166 -6.88 6.59 8.95
N LEU A 167 -6.93 5.26 8.85
CA LEU A 167 -5.73 4.40 8.73
C LEU A 167 -5.56 3.76 7.35
N ALA A 168 -6.59 3.86 6.50
CA ALA A 168 -6.56 3.46 5.11
C ALA A 168 -7.61 4.26 4.33
N PRO A 169 -7.28 5.47 3.84
CA PRO A 169 -8.12 6.13 2.86
C PRO A 169 -8.11 5.27 1.58
N GLU A 170 -9.25 4.74 1.16
CA GLU A 170 -9.41 4.38 -0.24
C GLU A 170 -9.39 5.70 -1.03
N THR A 171 -8.25 6.03 -1.62
CA THR A 171 -8.23 7.06 -2.65
C THR A 171 -8.51 6.36 -3.97
N ARG A 172 -9.79 6.28 -4.37
CA ARG A 172 -10.14 5.99 -5.76
C ARG A 172 -9.77 7.21 -6.59
N ILE A 173 -8.64 7.15 -7.31
CA ILE A 173 -8.33 8.15 -8.32
C ILE A 173 -8.95 7.68 -9.62
N ILE A 174 -10.05 8.33 -9.98
CA ILE A 174 -10.72 8.20 -11.26
C ILE A 174 -9.79 8.80 -12.33
N SER A 175 -9.45 8.01 -13.34
CA SER A 175 -8.86 8.50 -14.60
C SER A 175 -9.96 8.91 -15.58
#